data_AF-A0A6P6S5F4-F1
#
_entry.id   AF-A0A6P6S5F4-F1
#
_cell.length_a   1.000
_cell.length_b   1.000
_cell.length_c   1.000
_cell.angle_alpha   90.00
_cell.angle_beta   90.00
_cell.angle_gamma   90.00
#
_symmetry.space_group_name_H-M   'P 1'
#
loop_
_entity.id
_entity.type
_entity.pdbx_description
1 polymer ?
#
loop_
_entity_poly.entity_id
_entity_poly.type
_entity_poly.pdbx_seq_one_letter_code
_entity_poly.pdbx_strand_id
1 'polypeptide(L)'
;HCSLRRLRSPSSSSFPHVYLLVGPQTLKELNPQAKAKQQQERQQRQQQQQHQHLLLVALKNSEHSTVHFFLPTDAVAAAAEALFAADDSSSSRRDAAQVGAAAQQLLQLVQQTFAPNDFSYVGSLICNFWGTLARESQGNLGPGGHPQAPERSSSSSNSSWGSKGSSNGSLLQRLPHSEQRVLAKLSFSRNLSGDVPRKMKAELNRDGGVYALEPLPPRWDPKLGSYSLPFYGRARLPSAKNFQMVLSTGTANPQGAFASNSLGGDLLQNTNRNSDTKNQDALDDHQKEIFFMLGKVEKDDFCLDFRWPVQALEAFAMAAAALAKKRVVS
;
A
#
# COMPACT_ATOMS: atom_id res chain seq x y z
N HIS A 1 -6.09 -5.93 11.45
CA HIS A 1 -4.77 -5.40 11.79
C HIS A 1 -3.73 -6.30 11.20
N CYS A 2 -2.82 -5.77 10.38
CA CYS A 2 -1.71 -6.53 9.80
C CYS A 2 -0.37 -5.99 10.30
N SER A 3 0.66 -6.82 10.25
CA SER A 3 2.05 -6.43 10.37
C SER A 3 2.68 -6.39 8.98
N LEU A 4 3.53 -5.39 8.75
CA LEU A 4 4.39 -5.28 7.58
C LEU A 4 5.83 -5.35 8.04
N ARG A 5 6.53 -6.39 7.59
CA ARG A 5 7.94 -6.60 7.88
C ARG A 5 8.78 -6.43 6.64
N ARG A 6 9.90 -5.71 6.75
CA ARG A 6 10.87 -5.54 5.64
C ARG A 6 12.17 -6.27 5.94
N LEU A 7 12.46 -7.32 5.18
CA LEU A 7 13.76 -7.97 5.19
C LEU A 7 14.70 -7.28 4.22
N ARG A 8 15.91 -7.02 4.68
CA ARG A 8 16.99 -6.45 3.87
C ARG A 8 18.13 -7.45 3.76
N SER A 9 18.85 -7.34 2.66
CA SER A 9 20.18 -7.91 2.54
C SER A 9 21.12 -7.36 3.63
N PRO A 10 22.26 -8.04 3.90
CA PRO A 10 23.12 -7.75 5.04
C PRO A 10 23.63 -6.30 5.08
N SER A 11 23.83 -5.66 3.93
CA SER A 11 24.12 -4.22 3.89
C SER A 11 22.83 -3.42 3.72
N SER A 12 22.55 -2.52 4.65
CA SER A 12 21.28 -1.77 4.75
C SER A 12 20.89 -0.92 3.53
N SER A 13 21.83 -0.71 2.61
CA SER A 13 21.65 0.03 1.36
C SER A 13 21.66 -0.86 0.12
N SER A 14 21.86 -2.18 0.26
CA SER A 14 21.80 -3.11 -0.86
C SER A 14 20.40 -3.67 -1.05
N PHE A 15 20.19 -4.14 -2.27
CA PHE A 15 19.03 -4.90 -2.68
C PHE A 15 19.42 -6.39 -2.76
N PRO A 16 18.44 -7.31 -2.75
CA PRO A 16 17.00 -7.09 -2.77
C PRO A 16 16.41 -6.64 -1.43
N HIS A 17 15.19 -6.11 -1.47
CA HIS A 17 14.32 -6.04 -0.30
C HIS A 17 13.14 -6.99 -0.49
N VAL A 18 12.83 -7.73 0.57
CA VAL A 18 11.62 -8.54 0.69
C VAL A 18 10.70 -7.87 1.69
N TYR A 19 9.43 -7.76 1.35
CA TYR A 19 8.39 -7.30 2.27
C TYR A 19 7.42 -8.44 2.53
N LEU A 20 6.99 -8.57 3.77
CA LEU A 20 6.06 -9.59 4.21
C LEU A 20 4.83 -8.88 4.79
N LEU A 21 3.66 -9.17 4.23
CA LEU A 21 2.40 -8.80 4.84
C LEU A 21 1.90 -9.96 5.68
N VAL A 22 1.77 -9.74 6.98
CA VAL A 22 1.39 -10.77 7.95
C VAL A 22 0.09 -10.34 8.63
N GLY A 23 -0.85 -11.25 8.82
CA GLY A 23 -2.12 -10.92 9.47
C GLY A 23 -2.72 -12.08 10.25
N PRO A 24 -3.68 -11.80 11.15
CA PRO A 24 -4.34 -12.80 11.98
C PRO A 24 -5.44 -13.58 11.25
N GLN A 25 -5.70 -13.25 9.98
CA GLN A 25 -6.76 -13.83 9.15
C GLN A 25 -6.17 -14.23 7.81
N THR A 26 -6.71 -15.26 7.18
CA THR A 26 -6.26 -15.67 5.85
C THR A 26 -6.64 -14.64 4.78
N LEU A 27 -5.96 -14.64 3.63
CA LEU A 27 -6.26 -13.69 2.55
C LEU A 27 -7.71 -13.82 2.04
N LYS A 28 -8.29 -15.03 2.08
CA LYS A 28 -9.69 -15.30 1.71
C LYS A 28 -10.69 -14.61 2.67
N GLU A 29 -10.35 -14.52 3.94
CA GLU A 29 -11.17 -13.88 4.99
C GLU A 29 -11.16 -12.35 4.92
N LEU A 30 -10.11 -11.77 4.33
CA LEU A 30 -10.00 -10.32 4.16
C LEU A 30 -10.87 -9.78 3.00
N ASN A 31 -11.44 -10.64 2.16
CA ASN A 31 -12.32 -10.20 1.07
C ASN A 31 -13.77 -9.98 1.56
N PRO A 32 -14.30 -8.75 1.50
CA PRO A 32 -15.64 -8.43 2.01
C PRO A 32 -16.79 -9.18 1.32
N GLN A 33 -16.59 -9.76 0.12
CA GLN A 33 -17.62 -10.55 -0.58
C GLN A 33 -17.81 -11.97 -0.02
N ALA A 34 -16.93 -12.46 0.86
CA ALA A 34 -17.02 -13.81 1.43
C ALA A 34 -17.88 -13.90 2.71
N LYS A 35 -18.48 -12.79 3.15
CA LYS A 35 -19.05 -12.63 4.49
C LYS A 35 -20.29 -13.49 4.80
N ALA A 36 -20.98 -14.03 3.80
CA ALA A 36 -22.23 -14.77 4.03
C ALA A 36 -22.03 -16.18 4.63
N LYS A 37 -20.83 -16.77 4.59
CA LYS A 37 -20.56 -18.13 5.14
C LYS A 37 -19.71 -18.16 6.41
N GLN A 38 -19.13 -17.04 6.84
CA GLN A 38 -18.09 -17.02 7.88
C GLN A 38 -18.58 -16.78 9.31
N GLN A 39 -19.87 -16.51 9.51
CA GLN A 39 -20.39 -16.22 10.85
C GLN A 39 -20.50 -17.49 11.71
N GLN A 40 -20.66 -18.67 11.09
CA GLN A 40 -20.73 -19.96 11.79
C GLN A 40 -19.35 -20.53 12.18
N GLU A 41 -18.29 -20.31 11.40
CA GLU A 41 -16.93 -20.80 11.73
C GLU A 41 -16.19 -19.96 12.79
N ARG A 42 -16.62 -18.70 12.99
CA ARG A 42 -16.02 -17.77 13.97
C ARG A 42 -16.17 -18.24 15.42
N GLN A 43 -17.18 -19.03 15.75
CA GLN A 43 -17.39 -19.53 17.11
C GLN A 43 -16.50 -20.73 17.46
N GLN A 44 -16.07 -21.54 16.49
CA GLN A 44 -15.18 -22.69 16.75
C GLN A 44 -13.69 -22.30 16.81
N ARG A 45 -13.27 -21.19 16.19
CA ARG A 45 -11.85 -20.78 16.12
C ARG A 45 -11.36 -19.90 17.26
N GLN A 46 -12.21 -19.54 18.23
CA GLN A 46 -11.78 -18.72 19.38
C GLN A 46 -10.73 -19.40 20.28
N GLN A 47 -10.47 -20.71 20.10
CA GLN A 47 -9.41 -21.43 20.82
C GLN A 47 -8.05 -21.47 20.07
N GLN A 48 -7.92 -20.94 18.85
CA GLN A 48 -6.66 -20.92 18.05
C GLN A 48 -6.11 -19.50 17.80
N GLN A 49 -6.30 -18.56 18.73
CA GLN A 49 -6.06 -17.11 18.53
C GLN A 49 -4.58 -16.65 18.40
N GLN A 50 -3.62 -17.50 18.04
CA GLN A 50 -2.21 -17.10 17.94
C GLN A 50 -1.51 -17.31 16.60
N HIS A 51 -2.13 -17.96 15.61
CA HIS A 51 -1.45 -18.12 14.32
C HIS A 51 -1.46 -16.82 13.51
N GLN A 52 -0.28 -16.23 13.32
CA GLN A 52 -0.05 -15.21 12.30
C GLN A 52 0.15 -15.89 10.95
N HIS A 53 -0.56 -15.43 9.93
CA HIS A 53 -0.47 -15.94 8.57
C HIS A 53 0.33 -14.99 7.69
N LEU A 54 1.31 -15.51 6.96
CA LEU A 54 1.90 -14.79 5.84
C LEU A 54 0.86 -14.67 4.73
N LEU A 55 0.47 -13.45 4.39
CA LEU A 55 -0.61 -13.17 3.45
C LEU A 55 -0.10 -12.92 2.04
N LEU A 56 0.94 -12.08 1.94
CA LEU A 56 1.54 -11.65 0.68
C LEU A 56 3.04 -11.43 0.88
N VAL A 57 3.79 -11.70 -0.18
CA VAL A 57 5.22 -11.42 -0.27
C VAL A 57 5.45 -10.42 -1.38
N ALA A 58 6.33 -9.44 -1.15
CA ALA A 58 6.76 -8.54 -2.20
C ALA A 58 8.28 -8.55 -2.34
N LEU A 59 8.75 -8.59 -3.58
CA LEU A 59 10.17 -8.59 -3.90
C LEU A 59 10.54 -7.35 -4.71
N LYS A 60 11.59 -6.65 -4.27
CA LYS A 60 12.18 -5.51 -4.96
C LYS A 60 13.67 -5.77 -5.18
N ASN A 61 14.07 -5.94 -6.44
CA ASN A 61 15.43 -6.39 -6.80
C ASN A 61 16.45 -5.25 -6.91
N SER A 62 16.02 -4.01 -7.13
CA SER A 62 16.93 -2.86 -7.19
C SER A 62 16.23 -1.56 -6.77
N GLU A 63 16.97 -0.45 -6.70
CA GLU A 63 16.39 0.87 -6.38
C GLU A 63 15.31 1.28 -7.37
N HIS A 64 15.49 0.96 -8.65
CA HIS A 64 14.61 1.35 -9.75
C HIS A 64 13.74 0.21 -10.29
N SER A 65 13.85 -0.99 -9.72
CA SER A 65 13.01 -2.10 -10.17
C SER A 65 11.56 -1.89 -9.76
N THR A 66 10.68 -2.43 -10.58
CA THR A 66 9.31 -2.79 -10.19
C THR A 66 9.34 -3.60 -8.89
N VAL A 67 8.30 -3.42 -8.07
CA VAL A 67 8.03 -4.30 -6.93
C VAL A 67 7.01 -5.33 -7.40
N HIS A 68 7.34 -6.61 -7.27
CA HIS A 68 6.44 -7.70 -7.64
C HIS A 68 5.82 -8.30 -6.39
N PHE A 69 4.52 -8.62 -6.45
CA PHE A 69 3.74 -9.19 -5.35
C PHE A 69 3.34 -10.61 -5.66
N PHE A 70 3.43 -11.48 -4.66
CA PHE A 70 3.20 -12.91 -4.77
C PHE A 70 2.35 -13.43 -3.61
N LEU A 71 1.59 -14.49 -3.86
CA LEU A 71 1.09 -15.38 -2.82
C LEU A 71 2.27 -16.21 -2.29
N PRO A 72 2.35 -16.44 -0.97
CA PRO A 72 3.39 -17.30 -0.42
C PRO A 72 3.18 -18.75 -0.87
N THR A 73 4.28 -19.41 -1.26
CA THR A 73 4.31 -20.87 -1.37
C THR A 73 4.43 -21.49 0.01
N ASP A 74 4.12 -22.79 0.15
CA ASP A 74 4.22 -23.50 1.42
C ASP A 74 5.65 -23.42 2.02
N ALA A 75 6.68 -23.52 1.17
CA ALA A 75 8.08 -23.40 1.60
C ALA A 75 8.40 -22.01 2.14
N VAL A 76 7.93 -20.95 1.48
CA VAL A 76 8.14 -19.56 1.92
C VAL A 76 7.33 -19.26 3.18
N ALA A 77 6.10 -19.78 3.28
CA ALA A 77 5.28 -19.66 4.48
C ALA A 77 5.93 -20.34 5.69
N ALA A 78 6.40 -21.58 5.55
CA ALA A 78 7.09 -22.30 6.61
C ALA A 78 8.39 -21.59 7.06
N ALA A 79 9.17 -21.05 6.11
CA ALA A 79 10.36 -20.28 6.44
C ALA A 79 10.04 -18.97 7.16
N ALA A 80 8.92 -18.32 6.84
CA ALA A 80 8.44 -17.15 7.56
C ALA A 80 7.94 -17.48 8.97
N GLU A 81 7.22 -18.59 9.14
CA GLU A 81 6.81 -19.09 10.46
C GLU A 81 8.02 -19.38 11.36
N ALA A 82 9.08 -19.98 10.81
CA ALA A 82 10.33 -20.20 11.55
C ALA A 82 10.99 -18.88 11.99
N LEU A 83 10.95 -17.85 11.15
CA LEU A 83 11.43 -16.50 11.51
C LEU A 83 10.57 -15.89 12.64
N PHE A 84 9.24 -16.02 12.57
CA PHE A 84 8.35 -15.49 13.60
C PHE A 84 8.56 -16.21 14.94
N ALA A 85 8.72 -17.53 14.93
CA ALA A 85 9.03 -18.29 16.14
C ALA A 85 10.40 -17.92 16.75
N ALA A 86 11.40 -17.63 15.92
CA ALA A 86 12.70 -17.15 16.38
C ALA A 86 12.62 -15.76 17.03
N ASP A 87 11.76 -14.87 16.53
CA ASP A 87 11.52 -13.56 17.14
C ASP A 87 10.83 -13.68 18.51
N ASP A 88 9.78 -14.50 18.61
CA ASP A 88 9.02 -14.68 19.86
C ASP A 88 9.87 -15.28 20.98
N SER A 89 10.88 -16.08 20.63
CA SER A 89 11.84 -16.67 21.57
C SER A 89 13.05 -15.78 21.87
N SER A 90 13.18 -14.62 21.21
CA SER A 90 14.36 -13.77 21.32
C SER A 90 14.43 -13.02 22.66
N SER A 91 15.32 -13.46 23.55
CA SER A 91 15.62 -12.78 24.81
C SER A 91 17.11 -12.53 25.02
N SER A 92 17.97 -13.11 24.19
CA SER A 92 19.43 -13.08 24.30
C SER A 92 20.13 -12.70 22.98
N ARG A 93 21.43 -12.38 23.06
CA ARG A 93 22.26 -12.09 21.87
C ARG A 93 22.42 -13.29 20.91
N ARG A 94 22.35 -14.52 21.41
CA ARG A 94 22.40 -15.73 20.55
C ARG A 94 21.14 -15.84 19.70
N ASP A 95 20.00 -15.47 20.26
CA ASP A 95 18.71 -15.51 19.56
C ASP A 95 18.67 -14.46 18.45
N ALA A 96 19.26 -13.28 18.66
CA ALA A 96 19.36 -12.25 17.62
C ALA A 96 20.16 -12.70 16.39
N ALA A 97 21.20 -13.53 16.58
CA ALA A 97 21.96 -14.11 15.46
C ALA A 97 21.13 -15.15 14.70
N GLN A 98 20.33 -15.95 15.41
CA GLN A 98 19.43 -16.94 14.83
C GLN A 98 18.30 -16.28 14.03
N VAL A 99 17.68 -15.22 14.56
CA VAL A 99 16.72 -14.37 13.85
C VAL A 99 17.35 -13.79 12.58
N GLY A 100 18.57 -13.27 12.70
CA GLY A 100 19.32 -12.76 11.56
C GLY A 100 19.55 -13.82 10.47
N ALA A 101 19.93 -15.04 10.86
CA ALA A 101 20.14 -16.15 9.94
C ALA A 101 18.82 -16.59 9.27
N ALA A 102 17.74 -16.75 10.03
CA ALA A 102 16.42 -17.10 9.50
C ALA A 102 15.92 -16.05 8.48
N ALA A 103 16.12 -14.75 8.79
CA ALA A 103 15.77 -13.67 7.90
C ALA A 103 16.56 -13.72 6.58
N GLN A 104 17.87 -14.05 6.63
CA GLN A 104 18.69 -14.19 5.42
C GLN A 104 18.31 -15.43 4.60
N GLN A 105 18.02 -16.56 5.26
CA GLN A 105 17.55 -17.78 4.60
C GLN A 105 16.22 -17.53 3.86
N LEU A 106 15.26 -16.89 4.52
CA LEU A 106 13.98 -16.53 3.91
C LEU A 106 14.17 -15.57 2.73
N LEU A 107 15.03 -14.56 2.87
CA LEU A 107 15.34 -13.64 1.78
C LEU A 107 15.90 -14.38 0.55
N GLN A 108 16.84 -15.30 0.75
CA GLN A 108 17.42 -16.10 -0.33
C GLN A 108 16.37 -17.03 -0.97
N LEU A 109 15.54 -17.69 -0.15
CA LEU A 109 14.46 -18.56 -0.64
C LEU A 109 13.46 -17.79 -1.51
N VAL A 110 13.04 -16.60 -1.07
CA VAL A 110 12.12 -15.72 -1.82
C VAL A 110 12.70 -15.34 -3.18
N GLN A 111 14.00 -15.02 -3.25
CA GLN A 111 14.66 -14.69 -4.52
C GLN A 111 14.72 -15.87 -5.49
N GLN A 112 14.88 -17.09 -4.98
CA GLN A 112 14.97 -18.30 -5.80
C GLN A 112 13.59 -18.82 -6.22
N THR A 113 12.57 -18.58 -5.40
CA THR A 113 11.22 -19.12 -5.60
C THR A 113 10.42 -18.27 -6.58
N PHE A 114 10.44 -16.94 -6.43
CA PHE A 114 9.49 -16.09 -7.14
C PHE A 114 10.06 -15.48 -8.41
N ALA A 115 9.42 -15.81 -9.53
CA ALA A 115 9.62 -15.16 -10.82
C ALA A 115 8.32 -14.47 -11.26
N PRO A 116 8.36 -13.34 -12.01
CA PRO A 116 7.16 -12.63 -12.46
C PRO A 116 6.16 -13.46 -13.29
N ASN A 117 6.58 -14.61 -13.83
CA ASN A 117 5.76 -15.51 -14.64
C ASN A 117 5.30 -16.77 -13.86
N ASP A 118 5.47 -16.78 -12.54
CA ASP A 118 5.03 -17.86 -11.68
C ASP A 118 3.53 -17.75 -11.34
N PHE A 119 2.87 -18.88 -11.06
CA PHE A 119 1.46 -18.94 -10.69
C PHE A 119 1.16 -18.21 -9.36
N SER A 120 2.17 -17.99 -8.54
CA SER A 120 2.09 -17.22 -7.31
C SER A 120 1.97 -15.71 -7.55
N TYR A 121 2.26 -15.21 -8.76
CA TYR A 121 2.27 -13.78 -9.07
C TYR A 121 0.85 -13.17 -9.02
N VAL A 122 0.68 -12.09 -8.26
CA VAL A 122 -0.61 -11.40 -8.10
C VAL A 122 -0.63 -9.95 -8.58
N GLY A 123 0.53 -9.35 -8.81
CA GLY A 123 0.58 -7.99 -9.34
C GLY A 123 1.93 -7.32 -9.20
N SER A 124 2.01 -6.08 -9.68
CA SER A 124 3.21 -5.27 -9.59
C SER A 124 2.91 -3.81 -9.26
N LEU A 125 3.88 -3.16 -8.60
CA LEU A 125 3.92 -1.73 -8.38
C LEU A 125 5.04 -1.17 -9.24
N ILE A 126 4.64 -0.41 -10.25
CA ILE A 126 5.53 0.27 -11.19
C ILE A 126 5.69 1.71 -10.71
N CYS A 127 6.94 2.13 -10.54
CA CYS A 127 7.28 3.48 -10.12
C CYS A 127 7.79 4.27 -11.34
N ASN A 128 7.01 5.24 -11.82
CA ASN A 128 7.50 6.16 -12.86
C ASN A 128 8.44 7.19 -12.22
N PHE A 129 9.71 7.18 -12.62
CA PHE A 129 10.76 8.06 -12.04
C PHE A 129 10.57 9.54 -12.39
N TRP A 130 9.85 9.83 -13.48
CA TRP A 130 9.48 11.19 -13.87
C TRP A 130 8.22 11.59 -13.10
N GLY A 131 8.44 12.26 -11.98
CA GLY A 131 7.35 12.74 -11.12
C GLY A 131 6.26 13.44 -11.92
N THR A 132 5.03 13.26 -11.42
CA THR A 132 3.75 13.83 -11.85
C THR A 132 3.90 14.98 -12.84
N LEU A 133 3.82 14.68 -14.14
CA LEU A 133 3.49 15.71 -15.12
C LEU A 133 2.01 15.99 -14.93
N ALA A 134 1.69 17.03 -14.17
CA ALA A 134 0.36 17.63 -14.22
C ALA A 134 0.18 18.08 -15.68
N ARG A 135 -0.68 17.40 -16.42
CA ARG A 135 -1.12 17.88 -17.72
C ARG A 135 -2.11 19.00 -17.44
N GLU A 136 -1.58 20.21 -17.30
CA GLU A 136 -2.35 21.42 -17.12
C GLU A 136 -3.19 21.63 -18.38
N SER A 137 -4.51 21.42 -18.25
CA SER A 137 -5.47 21.74 -19.29
C SER A 137 -5.78 23.23 -19.19
N GLN A 138 -4.92 24.08 -19.75
CA GLN A 138 -5.35 25.43 -20.11
C GLN A 138 -5.98 25.38 -21.50
N GLY A 139 -7.31 25.44 -21.53
CA GLY A 139 -8.01 25.94 -22.70
C GLY A 139 -8.11 27.45 -22.60
N ASN A 140 -7.61 28.18 -23.60
CA ASN A 140 -8.46 29.13 -24.33
C ASN A 140 -7.85 29.54 -25.68
N LEU A 141 -8.75 29.95 -26.58
CA LEU A 141 -8.65 30.07 -28.03
C LEU A 141 -8.04 31.40 -28.52
N GLY A 142 -7.46 31.40 -29.73
CA GLY A 142 -7.26 32.61 -30.57
C GLY A 142 -6.30 32.41 -31.76
N PRO A 143 -6.52 33.04 -32.94
CA PRO A 143 -6.39 32.36 -34.24
C PRO A 143 -5.20 32.80 -35.11
N GLY A 144 -4.77 31.91 -36.00
CA GLY A 144 -4.01 32.26 -37.22
C GLY A 144 -2.57 31.73 -37.27
N GLY A 145 -2.25 30.97 -38.31
CA GLY A 145 -0.87 30.68 -38.73
C GLY A 145 -0.61 29.22 -39.07
N HIS A 146 -0.33 28.95 -40.35
CA HIS A 146 0.00 27.67 -40.97
C HIS A 146 1.06 26.81 -40.22
N PRO A 147 1.02 25.46 -40.33
CA PRO A 147 1.97 24.57 -39.68
C PRO A 147 3.23 24.37 -40.54
N GLN A 148 4.41 24.46 -39.92
CA GLN A 148 5.68 24.02 -40.49
C GLN A 148 6.34 23.05 -39.49
N ALA A 149 6.49 21.79 -39.89
CA ALA A 149 7.10 20.73 -39.09
C ALA A 149 8.62 20.92 -38.96
N PRO A 150 9.23 20.42 -37.87
CA PRO A 150 10.28 19.42 -38.11
C PRO A 150 10.22 18.21 -37.17
N GLU A 151 10.44 17.07 -37.82
CA GLU A 151 11.12 15.83 -37.42
C GLU A 151 11.04 15.34 -35.96
N ARG A 152 10.28 14.26 -35.76
CA ARG A 152 10.47 13.27 -34.70
C ARG A 152 11.08 12.01 -35.29
N SER A 153 12.25 11.63 -34.79
CA SER A 153 12.82 10.30 -34.97
C SER A 153 12.55 9.40 -33.75
N SER A 154 12.36 8.10 -34.04
CA SER A 154 12.23 6.92 -33.16
C SER A 154 10.91 6.78 -32.37
N SER A 155 9.88 6.10 -32.90
CA SER A 155 9.67 4.65 -33.15
C SER A 155 9.05 3.90 -31.96
N SER A 156 7.72 3.85 -31.96
CA SER A 156 6.93 2.77 -31.36
C SER A 156 5.82 2.41 -32.35
N SER A 157 6.15 1.53 -33.29
CA SER A 157 5.27 1.06 -34.37
C SER A 157 4.24 0.09 -33.80
N ASN A 158 3.00 0.54 -33.64
CA ASN A 158 1.84 -0.36 -33.60
C ASN A 158 1.46 -0.67 -35.05
N SER A 159 1.84 -1.84 -35.55
CA SER A 159 1.32 -2.36 -36.82
C SER A 159 0.09 -3.23 -36.55
N SER A 160 -1.09 -2.60 -36.63
CA SER A 160 -2.35 -3.30 -36.88
C SER A 160 -2.49 -3.47 -38.40
N TRP A 161 -2.13 -4.64 -38.92
CA TRP A 161 -2.35 -4.99 -40.32
C TRP A 161 -3.45 -6.03 -40.41
N GLY A 162 -4.57 -5.64 -41.02
CA GLY A 162 -5.58 -6.56 -41.50
C GLY A 162 -5.03 -7.35 -42.68
N SER A 163 -5.16 -8.68 -42.63
CA SER A 163 -5.05 -9.54 -43.80
C SER A 163 -6.24 -10.48 -43.82
N LYS A 164 -7.05 -10.36 -44.88
CA LYS A 164 -7.94 -11.42 -45.33
C LYS A 164 -7.04 -12.50 -45.94
N GLY A 165 -6.93 -13.65 -45.26
CA GLY A 165 -6.15 -14.79 -45.71
C GLY A 165 -6.58 -16.03 -44.96
N SER A 166 -7.01 -17.04 -45.70
CA SER A 166 -7.63 -18.28 -45.23
C SER A 166 -6.63 -19.23 -44.58
N SER A 167 -7.16 -20.05 -43.67
CA SER A 167 -6.70 -21.35 -43.18
C SER A 167 -5.52 -21.41 -42.20
N ASN A 168 -5.86 -21.97 -41.02
CA ASN A 168 -5.02 -22.76 -40.12
C ASN A 168 -3.87 -22.04 -39.40
N GLY A 169 -4.21 -21.26 -38.38
CA GLY A 169 -3.24 -20.75 -37.42
C GLY A 169 -3.84 -20.21 -36.13
N SER A 170 -3.55 -20.88 -35.02
CA SER A 170 -3.67 -20.41 -33.63
C SER A 170 -4.99 -20.68 -32.87
N LEU A 171 -5.09 -21.91 -32.37
CA LEU A 171 -5.74 -22.21 -31.08
C LEU A 171 -5.20 -21.34 -29.92
N LEU A 172 -4.08 -20.63 -30.10
CA LEU A 172 -3.47 -19.74 -29.11
C LEU A 172 -4.16 -18.37 -28.98
N GLN A 173 -5.02 -17.97 -29.93
CA GLN A 173 -5.78 -16.71 -29.82
C GLN A 173 -7.02 -16.82 -28.92
N ARG A 174 -7.32 -18.02 -28.39
CA ARG A 174 -8.47 -18.32 -27.51
C ARG A 174 -8.11 -18.56 -26.04
N LEU A 175 -6.88 -18.27 -25.63
CA LEU A 175 -6.60 -18.17 -24.20
C LEU A 175 -7.05 -16.79 -23.73
N PRO A 176 -7.86 -16.68 -22.66
CA PRO A 176 -8.21 -15.37 -22.11
C PRO A 176 -6.90 -14.67 -21.78
N HIS A 177 -6.55 -13.66 -22.55
CA HIS A 177 -5.45 -12.79 -22.20
C HIS A 177 -5.91 -12.16 -20.89
N SER A 178 -5.28 -12.54 -19.78
CA SER A 178 -5.61 -12.02 -18.46
C SER A 178 -5.53 -10.49 -18.54
N GLU A 179 -6.68 -9.82 -18.54
CA GLU A 179 -6.73 -8.37 -18.65
C GLU A 179 -6.00 -7.78 -17.44
N GLN A 180 -4.88 -7.11 -17.68
CA GLN A 180 -4.17 -6.42 -16.61
C GLN A 180 -4.99 -5.21 -16.17
N ARG A 181 -5.58 -5.30 -14.98
CA ARG A 181 -6.32 -4.19 -14.38
C ARG A 181 -5.41 -3.34 -13.52
N VAL A 182 -5.47 -2.02 -13.71
CA VAL A 182 -4.86 -1.07 -12.77
C VAL A 182 -5.72 -1.03 -11.50
N LEU A 183 -5.18 -1.52 -10.38
CA LEU A 183 -5.91 -1.56 -9.10
C LEU A 183 -5.86 -0.20 -8.38
N ALA A 184 -4.70 0.45 -8.39
CA ALA A 184 -4.51 1.72 -7.73
C ALA A 184 -3.45 2.58 -8.43
N LYS A 185 -3.61 3.91 -8.34
CA LYS A 185 -2.63 4.89 -8.76
C LYS A 185 -2.15 5.68 -7.56
N LEU A 186 -0.83 5.70 -7.34
CA LEU A 186 -0.21 6.42 -6.22
C LEU A 186 0.47 7.67 -6.74
N SER A 187 0.17 8.81 -6.11
CA SER A 187 0.77 10.10 -6.44
C SER A 187 1.50 10.67 -5.23
N PHE A 188 2.69 11.19 -5.43
CA PHE A 188 3.48 11.83 -4.38
C PHE A 188 3.66 13.31 -4.68
N SER A 189 3.43 14.17 -3.69
CA SER A 189 3.74 15.59 -3.84
C SER A 189 5.24 15.78 -4.02
N ARG A 190 5.62 16.59 -5.03
CA ARG A 190 6.97 17.12 -5.14
C ARG A 190 7.10 18.25 -4.14
N ASN A 191 8.02 18.11 -3.20
CA ASN A 191 8.34 19.20 -2.28
C ASN A 191 9.53 19.94 -2.88
N LEU A 192 9.24 21.00 -3.64
CA LEU A 192 10.26 21.82 -4.31
C LEU A 192 11.06 22.67 -3.31
N SER A 193 10.49 22.96 -2.14
CA SER A 193 11.08 23.81 -1.10
C SER A 193 11.68 23.05 0.09
N GLY A 194 11.67 21.71 0.11
CA GLY A 194 12.30 20.91 1.17
C GLY A 194 11.62 20.90 2.55
N ASP A 195 10.75 21.87 2.86
CA ASP A 195 10.27 22.15 4.23
C ASP A 195 9.07 21.33 4.74
N VAL A 196 8.52 20.41 3.95
CA VAL A 196 7.30 19.65 4.32
C VAL A 196 7.52 18.15 4.09
N PRO A 197 6.92 17.23 4.85
CA PRO A 197 6.86 15.81 4.49
C PRO A 197 6.10 15.58 3.16
N ARG A 198 6.58 14.69 2.29
CA ARG A 198 5.89 14.40 1.01
C ARG A 198 4.56 13.71 1.27
N LYS A 199 3.49 14.29 0.75
CA LYS A 199 2.12 13.79 0.85
C LYS A 199 1.88 12.72 -0.22
N MET A 200 1.40 11.55 0.19
CA MET A 200 0.94 10.49 -0.71
C MET A 200 -0.57 10.63 -0.91
N LYS A 201 -1.04 10.55 -2.15
CA LYS A 201 -2.44 10.34 -2.52
C LYS A 201 -2.57 8.99 -3.21
N ALA A 202 -3.72 8.35 -3.05
CA ALA A 202 -4.02 7.08 -3.71
C ALA A 202 -5.39 7.15 -4.38
N GLU A 203 -5.50 6.66 -5.61
CA GLU A 203 -6.76 6.48 -6.33
C GLU A 203 -6.98 4.98 -6.50
N LEU A 204 -8.03 4.42 -5.89
CA LEU A 204 -8.35 3.00 -5.95
C LEU A 204 -9.47 2.75 -6.95
N ASN A 205 -9.25 1.84 -7.90
CA ASN A 205 -10.22 1.49 -8.92
C ASN A 205 -11.12 0.36 -8.45
N ARG A 206 -12.42 0.63 -8.36
CA ARG A 206 -13.47 -0.36 -8.06
C ARG A 206 -14.48 -0.43 -9.19
N ASP A 207 -15.29 -1.49 -9.19
CA ASP A 207 -16.33 -1.67 -10.21
C ASP A 207 -17.39 -0.56 -10.19
N GLY A 208 -17.53 0.15 -9.06
CA GLY A 208 -18.43 1.29 -8.88
C GLY A 208 -17.77 2.67 -9.00
N GLY A 209 -16.50 2.77 -9.39
CA GLY A 209 -15.79 4.04 -9.56
C GLY A 209 -14.43 4.13 -8.84
N VAL A 210 -13.89 5.34 -8.81
CA VAL A 210 -12.57 5.63 -8.24
C VAL A 210 -12.72 6.20 -6.83
N TYR A 211 -12.06 5.57 -5.85
CA TYR A 211 -11.98 6.06 -4.48
C TYR A 211 -10.64 6.75 -4.27
N ALA A 212 -10.65 8.07 -4.13
CA ALA A 212 -9.49 8.87 -3.80
C ALA A 212 -9.27 8.93 -2.28
N LEU A 213 -8.07 8.56 -1.86
CA LEU A 213 -7.58 8.72 -0.50
C LEU A 213 -6.53 9.84 -0.44
N GLU A 214 -6.64 10.66 0.59
CA GLU A 214 -5.73 11.76 0.87
C GLU A 214 -5.10 11.64 2.26
N PRO A 215 -3.90 12.21 2.47
CA PRO A 215 -3.23 12.09 3.74
C PRO A 215 -3.90 12.98 4.79
N LEU A 216 -4.16 12.41 5.95
CA LEU A 216 -4.70 13.16 7.09
C LEU A 216 -3.60 14.09 7.64
N PRO A 217 -3.81 15.42 7.69
CA PRO A 217 -2.82 16.33 8.26
C PRO A 217 -2.73 16.15 9.78
N PRO A 218 -1.52 16.29 10.36
CA PRO A 218 -1.36 16.25 11.80
C PRO A 218 -2.09 17.41 12.47
N ARG A 219 -2.57 17.18 13.69
CA ARG A 219 -3.26 18.18 14.51
C ARG A 219 -2.33 18.66 15.62
N TRP A 220 -2.52 19.89 16.06
CA TRP A 220 -1.79 20.39 17.21
C TRP A 220 -2.19 19.58 18.46
N ASP A 221 -1.21 19.02 19.15
CA ASP A 221 -1.40 18.37 20.44
C ASP A 221 -0.80 19.27 21.55
N PRO A 222 -1.65 19.93 22.36
CA PRO A 222 -1.17 20.78 23.45
C PRO A 222 -0.34 20.04 24.51
N LYS A 223 -0.59 18.73 24.72
CA LYS A 223 0.13 17.94 25.72
C LYS A 223 1.56 17.64 25.27
N LEU A 224 1.74 17.44 23.96
CA LEU A 224 3.06 17.18 23.36
C LEU A 224 3.74 18.45 22.85
N GLY A 225 3.04 19.59 22.81
CA GLY A 225 3.55 20.84 22.24
C GLY A 225 3.99 20.71 20.78
N SER A 226 3.34 19.83 20.01
CA SER A 226 3.75 19.51 18.64
C SER A 226 2.57 19.05 17.78
N TYR A 227 2.74 19.13 16.46
CA TYR A 227 1.78 18.56 15.51
C TYR A 227 1.95 17.04 15.44
N SER A 228 0.90 16.29 15.77
CA SER A 228 0.92 14.83 15.81
C SER A 228 -0.34 14.21 15.19
N LEU A 229 -0.26 12.91 14.89
CA LEU A 229 -1.42 12.09 14.53
C LEU A 229 -1.57 10.99 15.59
N PRO A 230 -2.80 10.70 16.07
CA PRO A 230 -3.02 9.62 17.00
C PRO A 230 -2.93 8.28 16.28
N PHE A 231 -1.92 7.46 16.59
CA PHE A 231 -1.76 6.12 16.01
C PHE A 231 -2.36 4.99 16.85
N TYR A 232 -3.02 5.30 17.98
CA TYR A 232 -3.73 4.31 18.81
C TYR A 232 -2.89 3.05 19.13
N GLY A 233 -1.62 3.24 19.48
CA GLY A 233 -0.67 2.16 19.76
C GLY A 233 -0.10 1.44 18.53
N ARG A 234 -0.47 1.83 17.30
CA ARG A 234 0.03 1.29 16.02
C ARG A 234 1.35 1.91 15.55
N ALA A 235 1.78 2.99 16.18
CA ALA A 235 3.13 3.53 16.01
C ALA A 235 3.76 3.72 17.38
N ARG A 236 4.99 3.23 17.54
CA ARG A 236 5.80 3.35 18.76
C ARG A 236 7.05 4.19 18.56
N LEU A 237 7.48 4.38 17.31
CA LEU A 237 8.66 5.16 16.96
C LEU A 237 8.32 6.32 16.03
N PRO A 238 8.95 7.51 16.19
CA PRO A 238 8.79 8.62 15.27
C PRO A 238 9.33 8.25 13.87
N SER A 239 8.59 8.60 12.81
CA SER A 239 9.01 8.33 11.44
C SER A 239 8.24 9.16 10.42
N ALA A 240 8.93 9.59 9.36
CA ALA A 240 8.28 10.12 8.15
C ALA A 240 7.45 9.07 7.38
N LYS A 241 7.48 7.80 7.81
CA LYS A 241 6.67 6.70 7.28
C LYS A 241 5.37 6.48 8.08
N ASN A 242 5.19 7.22 9.18
CA ASN A 242 3.95 7.18 9.95
C ASN A 242 2.95 8.11 9.29
N PHE A 243 1.88 7.57 8.73
CA PHE A 243 0.82 8.38 8.13
C PHE A 243 -0.52 7.65 8.14
N GLN A 244 -1.57 8.46 8.04
CA GLN A 244 -2.96 8.04 7.95
C GLN A 244 -3.57 8.62 6.69
N MET A 245 -4.53 7.90 6.10
CA MET A 245 -5.28 8.40 4.95
C MET A 245 -6.78 8.26 5.19
N VAL A 246 -7.49 9.25 4.69
CA VAL A 246 -8.95 9.35 4.73
C VAL A 246 -9.49 9.41 3.30
N LEU A 247 -10.78 9.12 3.13
CA LEU A 247 -11.44 9.34 1.84
C LEU A 247 -11.54 10.85 1.56
N SER A 248 -11.23 11.25 0.34
CA SER A 248 -11.38 12.63 -0.09
C SER A 248 -12.87 12.98 -0.23
N THR A 249 -13.27 14.15 0.28
CA THR A 249 -14.67 14.60 0.35
C THR A 249 -15.37 14.78 -1.01
N GLY A 250 -14.65 14.64 -2.13
CA GLY A 250 -15.19 14.65 -3.49
C GLY A 250 -15.48 13.28 -4.11
N THR A 251 -15.20 12.17 -3.42
CA THR A 251 -15.53 10.83 -3.94
C THR A 251 -17.02 10.57 -3.75
N ALA A 252 -17.83 10.81 -4.79
CA ALA A 252 -19.22 10.40 -4.80
C ALA A 252 -19.29 8.88 -4.61
N ASN A 253 -19.77 8.44 -3.45
CA ASN A 253 -20.17 7.06 -3.23
C ASN A 253 -21.62 6.92 -3.74
N PRO A 254 -21.91 6.18 -4.83
CA PRO A 254 -23.29 5.98 -5.29
C PRO A 254 -24.07 4.99 -4.42
N GLN A 255 -23.48 4.39 -3.39
CA GLN A 255 -24.18 3.58 -2.39
C GLN A 255 -24.27 4.37 -1.09
N GLY A 256 -25.46 4.92 -0.84
CA GLY A 256 -25.75 5.81 0.28
C GLY A 256 -25.40 5.26 1.67
N ALA A 257 -25.33 6.19 2.61
CA ALA A 257 -24.89 6.07 4.01
C ALA A 257 -23.37 6.12 4.21
N PHE A 258 -22.78 7.30 4.03
CA PHE A 258 -22.04 8.03 5.06
C PHE A 258 -21.92 9.48 4.58
N ALA A 259 -22.88 10.32 4.94
CA ALA A 259 -22.68 11.75 4.89
C ALA A 259 -21.58 12.07 5.93
N SER A 260 -20.33 12.12 5.49
CA SER A 260 -19.29 12.79 6.27
C SER A 260 -19.71 14.26 6.28
N ASN A 261 -20.25 14.71 7.41
CA ASN A 261 -20.34 16.13 7.68
C ASN A 261 -18.94 16.70 7.48
N SER A 262 -18.82 17.58 6.49
CA SER A 262 -17.59 18.29 6.17
C SER A 262 -17.10 19.03 7.41
N LEU A 263 -16.14 18.43 8.13
CA LEU A 263 -15.39 19.04 9.24
C LEU A 263 -13.95 19.38 8.82
N GLY A 264 -13.71 19.50 7.51
CA GLY A 264 -12.53 20.16 6.99
C GLY A 264 -12.80 21.66 6.90
N GLY A 265 -12.68 22.40 8.00
CA GLY A 265 -12.81 23.85 7.94
C GLY A 265 -12.76 24.61 9.25
N ASP A 266 -13.74 24.41 10.14
CA ASP A 266 -14.14 25.53 11.01
C ASP A 266 -14.47 25.13 12.46
N LEU A 267 -13.53 24.50 13.17
CA LEU A 267 -13.65 24.31 14.62
C LEU A 267 -12.42 24.86 15.37
N LEU A 268 -12.09 26.12 15.09
CA LEU A 268 -11.38 26.96 16.05
C LEU A 268 -12.38 27.95 16.65
N GLN A 269 -12.59 27.81 17.96
CA GLN A 269 -13.32 28.66 18.93
C GLN A 269 -14.61 28.03 19.46
N ASN A 270 -14.46 27.18 20.48
CA ASN A 270 -15.21 27.46 21.71
C ASN A 270 -14.46 26.92 22.93
N THR A 271 -13.94 27.85 23.73
CA THR A 271 -13.41 27.60 25.07
C THR A 271 -14.58 27.35 26.04
N ASN A 272 -14.32 26.50 27.04
CA ASN A 272 -15.21 26.10 28.14
C ASN A 272 -16.35 25.11 27.85
N ARG A 273 -16.13 23.86 28.26
CA ARG A 273 -17.02 23.10 29.19
C ARG A 273 -16.39 21.76 29.57
N ASN A 274 -16.43 21.44 30.87
CA ASN A 274 -16.05 20.16 31.49
C ASN A 274 -16.50 18.93 30.66
N SER A 275 -15.60 17.98 30.38
CA SER A 275 -15.96 16.59 30.04
C SER A 275 -14.74 15.70 29.75
N ASP A 276 -14.30 14.90 30.73
CA ASP A 276 -13.38 13.78 30.47
C ASP A 276 -14.06 12.66 29.65
N THR A 277 -15.38 12.57 29.67
CA THR A 277 -16.18 11.55 28.96
C THR A 277 -16.41 11.83 27.47
N LYS A 278 -16.42 13.08 27.00
CA LYS A 278 -16.63 13.38 25.56
C LYS A 278 -15.39 13.16 24.70
N ASN A 279 -14.20 13.13 25.31
CA ASN A 279 -12.96 12.93 24.57
C ASN A 279 -12.85 11.52 23.99
N GLN A 280 -13.40 10.51 24.67
CA GLN A 280 -13.35 9.13 24.20
C GLN A 280 -14.21 8.94 22.93
N ASP A 281 -15.46 9.43 22.95
CA ASP A 281 -16.39 9.33 21.82
C ASP A 281 -15.86 10.06 20.56
N ALA A 282 -15.26 11.23 20.75
CA ALA A 282 -14.67 12.00 19.66
C ALA A 282 -13.43 11.33 19.04
N LEU A 283 -12.61 10.66 19.86
CA LEU A 283 -11.44 9.91 19.39
C LEU A 283 -11.87 8.67 18.57
N ASP A 284 -12.92 7.98 19.00
CA ASP A 284 -13.47 6.82 18.31
C ASP A 284 -14.08 7.21 16.94
N ASP A 285 -14.75 8.36 16.85
CA ASP A 285 -15.28 8.87 15.58
C ASP A 285 -14.17 9.25 14.61
N HIS A 286 -13.09 9.89 15.08
CA HIS A 286 -11.92 10.14 14.23
C HIS A 286 -11.26 8.87 13.73
N GLN A 287 -11.23 7.81 14.55
CA GLN A 287 -10.70 6.52 14.11
C GLN A 287 -11.57 5.90 13.00
N LYS A 288 -12.88 6.16 12.97
CA LYS A 288 -13.79 5.64 11.94
C LYS A 288 -13.52 6.22 10.55
N GLU A 289 -12.98 7.42 10.49
CA GLU A 289 -12.64 8.12 9.24
C GLU A 289 -11.33 7.64 8.60
N ILE A 290 -10.51 6.86 9.33
CA ILE A 290 -9.20 6.41 8.85
C ILE A 290 -9.33 5.13 8.02
N PHE A 291 -9.04 5.24 6.73
CA PHE A 291 -9.15 4.12 5.77
C PHE A 291 -7.85 3.33 5.60
N PHE A 292 -6.72 3.98 5.84
CA PHE A 292 -5.39 3.39 5.79
C PHE A 292 -4.51 4.02 6.87
N MET A 293 -3.72 3.20 7.56
CA MET A 293 -2.74 3.65 8.55
C MET A 293 -1.49 2.79 8.47
N LEU A 294 -0.35 3.44 8.32
CA LEU A 294 0.98 2.83 8.46
C LEU A 294 1.67 3.46 9.66
N GLY A 295 2.09 2.65 10.62
CA GLY A 295 2.77 3.09 11.83
C GLY A 295 4.03 2.27 12.11
N LYS A 296 5.14 2.94 12.40
CA LYS A 296 6.42 2.31 12.70
C LYS A 296 6.44 1.76 14.13
N VAL A 297 6.75 0.47 14.26
CA VAL A 297 6.89 -0.21 15.55
C VAL A 297 8.36 -0.41 15.86
N GLU A 298 9.12 -0.95 14.91
CA GLU A 298 10.57 -1.17 15.03
C GLU A 298 11.31 -0.72 13.76
N LYS A 299 12.61 -1.05 13.66
CA LYS A 299 13.44 -0.66 12.50
C LYS A 299 12.84 -1.14 11.17
N ASP A 300 12.34 -2.37 11.13
CA ASP A 300 11.78 -3.01 9.94
C ASP A 300 10.37 -3.55 10.09
N ASP A 301 9.74 -3.27 11.23
CA ASP A 301 8.37 -3.67 11.53
C ASP A 301 7.45 -2.47 11.62
N PHE A 302 6.30 -2.62 10.97
CA PHE A 302 5.28 -1.60 10.87
C PHE A 302 3.90 -2.23 11.10
N CYS A 303 3.03 -1.55 11.83
CA CYS A 303 1.60 -1.88 11.80
C CYS A 303 0.99 -1.33 10.51
N LEU A 304 0.20 -2.16 9.84
CA LEU A 304 -0.54 -1.80 8.64
C LEU A 304 -2.03 -2.10 8.86
N ASP A 305 -2.81 -1.05 9.02
CA ASP A 305 -4.25 -1.11 9.19
C ASP A 305 -4.94 -0.51 7.98
N PHE A 306 -5.96 -1.19 7.48
CA PHE A 306 -6.75 -0.75 6.35
C PHE A 306 -8.19 -1.25 6.49
N ARG A 307 -9.11 -0.57 5.84
CA ARG A 307 -10.51 -0.98 5.71
C ARG A 307 -10.97 -0.71 4.28
N TRP A 308 -12.10 -1.31 3.92
CA TRP A 308 -12.77 -1.01 2.66
C TRP A 308 -12.93 0.52 2.51
N PRO A 309 -12.59 1.11 1.34
CA PRO A 309 -12.41 0.47 0.05
C PRO A 309 -11.00 -0.03 -0.24
N VAL A 310 -10.04 0.08 0.67
CA VAL A 310 -8.66 -0.43 0.48
C VAL A 310 -8.64 -1.96 0.63
N GLN A 311 -8.06 -2.67 -0.33
CA GLN A 311 -7.84 -4.13 -0.26
C GLN A 311 -6.41 -4.46 0.17
N ALA A 312 -6.18 -5.69 0.64
CA ALA A 312 -4.89 -6.12 1.20
C ALA A 312 -3.69 -5.90 0.25
N LEU A 313 -3.83 -6.26 -1.03
CA LEU A 313 -2.77 -6.07 -2.03
C LEU A 313 -2.44 -4.59 -2.25
N GLU A 314 -3.44 -3.72 -2.27
CA GLU A 314 -3.21 -2.28 -2.46
C GLU A 314 -2.65 -1.63 -1.21
N ALA A 315 -3.15 -2.00 -0.02
CA ALA A 315 -2.58 -1.54 1.25
C ALA A 315 -1.10 -1.92 1.32
N PHE A 316 -0.77 -3.14 0.91
CA PHE A 316 0.60 -3.61 0.85
C PHE A 316 1.43 -2.83 -0.16
N ALA A 317 0.90 -2.58 -1.37
CA ALA A 317 1.57 -1.78 -2.38
C ALA A 317 1.79 -0.32 -1.95
N MET A 318 0.79 0.30 -1.33
CA MET A 318 0.88 1.65 -0.75
C MET A 318 1.98 1.72 0.32
N ALA A 319 2.05 0.73 1.21
CA ALA A 319 3.07 0.67 2.23
C ALA A 319 4.48 0.41 1.65
N ALA A 320 4.62 -0.50 0.69
CA ALA A 320 5.88 -0.73 -0.03
C ALA A 320 6.36 0.55 -0.75
N ALA A 321 5.44 1.27 -1.40
CA ALA A 321 5.72 2.56 -2.05
C ALA A 321 6.14 3.64 -1.03
N ALA A 322 5.55 3.64 0.16
CA ALA A 322 5.94 4.53 1.25
C ALA A 322 7.36 4.21 1.75
N LEU A 323 7.72 2.93 1.88
CA LEU A 323 9.03 2.48 2.37
C LEU A 323 10.16 2.60 1.34
N ALA A 324 9.85 2.70 0.06
CA ALA A 324 10.84 2.93 -0.99
C ALA A 324 11.64 4.23 -0.73
N LYS A 325 12.95 4.18 -1.01
CA LYS A 325 13.85 5.34 -0.93
C LYS A 325 13.39 6.36 -1.97
N LYS A 326 13.06 7.58 -1.53
CA LYS A 326 12.65 8.67 -2.42
C LYS A 326 13.75 9.71 -2.38
N ARG A 327 14.51 9.87 -3.47
CA ARG A 327 15.51 10.93 -3.54
C ARG A 327 14.82 12.30 -3.49
N VAL A 328 15.45 13.25 -2.79
CA VAL A 328 15.33 14.67 -3.09
C VAL A 328 16.07 14.86 -4.40
N VAL A 329 15.42 15.47 -5.40
CA VAL A 329 16.17 16.00 -6.54
C VAL A 329 16.92 17.19 -5.93
N SER A 330 18.20 16.99 -5.63
CA SER A 330 19.12 18.05 -5.22
C SER A 330 19.38 18.98 -6.39
#